data_AF-A0A8I2G3S3-F1
#
_entry.id   AF-A0A8I2G3S3-F1
#
_cell.length_a   1.000
_cell.length_b   1.000
_cell.length_c   1.000
_cell.angle_alpha   90.00
_cell.angle_beta   90.00
_cell.angle_gamma   90.00
#
_symmetry.space_group_name_H-M   'P 1'
#
loop_
_entity.id
_entity.type
_entity.pdbx_description
1 polymer ?
#
loop_
_entity_poly.entity_id
_entity_poly.type
_entity_poly.pdbx_seq_one_letter_code
_entity_poly.pdbx_strand_id
1 'polypeptide(L)'
;GIRFYQQEETPGLGGEIGSAWFQEQFVGKKIVSASGEPGFKVLKVGQTGGINAVDGITGATMTSERVQTIIDNLSKVLDEERNEYVR
;
A
#
# COMPACT_ATOMS: atom_id res chain seq x y z
N GLY A 1 5.38 -4.56 -7.41
CA GLY A 1 5.83 -4.71 -6.01
C GLY A 1 6.23 -3.36 -5.46
N ILE A 2 6.52 -3.27 -4.16
CA ILE A 2 6.95 -2.06 -3.48
C ILE A 2 8.26 -2.30 -2.73
N ARG A 3 9.07 -1.26 -2.52
CA ARG A 3 10.26 -1.31 -1.66
C ARG A 3 10.44 0.00 -0.91
N PHE A 4 10.71 -0.10 0.39
CA PHE A 4 11.02 1.05 1.24
C PHE A 4 12.55 1.14 1.38
N TYR A 5 13.15 2.20 0.82
CA TYR A 5 14.60 2.40 0.84
C TYR A 5 15.08 3.18 2.07
N GLN A 6 14.23 4.07 2.59
CA GLN A 6 14.52 4.89 3.76
C GLN A 6 13.27 4.96 4.65
N GLN A 7 13.47 4.76 5.94
CA GLN A 7 12.44 4.79 6.98
C GLN A 7 13.09 4.95 8.35
N GLU A 8 12.38 5.52 9.32
CA GLU A 8 12.84 5.77 10.70
C GLU A 8 11.87 5.17 11.74
N GLU A 9 11.15 4.11 11.36
CA GLU A 9 10.20 3.43 12.22
C GLU A 9 10.91 2.47 13.19
N THR A 10 10.25 2.13 14.29
CA THR A 10 10.79 1.24 15.33
C THR A 10 11.02 -0.18 14.78
N PRO A 11 12.26 -0.73 14.86
CA PRO A 11 12.53 -2.11 14.47
C PRO A 11 11.63 -3.13 15.20
N GLY A 12 11.12 -4.13 14.48
CA GLY A 12 10.17 -5.13 15.02
C GLY A 12 8.72 -4.63 15.19
N LEU A 13 8.46 -3.35 14.92
CA LEU A 13 7.12 -2.78 14.78
C LEU A 13 7.00 -2.19 13.37
N GLY A 14 6.92 -0.87 13.23
CA GLY A 14 6.78 -0.21 11.92
C GLY A 14 7.95 -0.48 10.98
N GLY A 15 9.15 -0.75 11.50
CA GLY A 15 10.32 -1.07 10.68
C GLY A 15 10.14 -2.31 9.79
N GLU A 16 9.16 -3.17 10.11
CA GLU A 16 8.80 -4.34 9.31
C GLU A 16 8.29 -3.99 7.90
N ILE A 17 7.98 -2.72 7.60
CA ILE A 17 7.70 -2.31 6.21
C ILE A 17 8.88 -2.58 5.27
N GLY A 18 10.11 -2.60 5.82
CA GLY A 18 11.33 -2.91 5.09
C GLY A 18 11.53 -4.40 4.80
N SER A 19 10.74 -5.27 5.42
CA SER A 19 10.88 -6.72 5.31
C SER A 19 10.39 -7.27 3.97
N ALA A 20 10.92 -8.44 3.60
CA ALA A 20 10.44 -9.18 2.41
C ALA A 20 8.98 -9.59 2.56
N TRP A 21 8.58 -10.11 3.72
CA TRP A 21 7.22 -10.62 3.95
C TRP A 21 6.16 -9.53 3.71
N PHE A 22 6.42 -8.29 4.14
CA PHE A 22 5.48 -7.19 3.94
C PHE A 22 5.44 -6.75 2.47
N GLN A 23 6.61 -6.57 1.85
CA GLN A 23 6.74 -6.07 0.48
C GLN A 23 6.22 -7.05 -0.59
N GLU A 24 6.40 -8.35 -0.37
CA GLU A 24 5.97 -9.40 -1.29
C GLU A 24 4.44 -9.44 -1.45
N GLN A 25 3.69 -9.05 -0.43
CA GLN A 25 2.23 -8.97 -0.52
C GLN A 25 1.76 -8.03 -1.65
N PHE A 26 2.57 -7.04 -2.03
CA PHE A 26 2.21 -6.06 -3.06
C PHE A 26 2.47 -6.57 -4.49
N VAL A 27 3.07 -7.74 -4.67
CA VAL A 27 3.36 -8.29 -6.00
C VAL A 27 2.04 -8.69 -6.69
N GLY A 28 1.86 -8.24 -7.93
CA GLY A 28 0.67 -8.54 -8.75
C GLY A 28 -0.60 -7.75 -8.38
N LYS A 29 -0.61 -7.01 -7.27
CA LYS A 29 -1.76 -6.18 -6.87
C LYS A 29 -1.79 -4.87 -7.66
N LYS A 30 -3.00 -4.34 -7.87
CA LYS A 30 -3.22 -3.05 -8.52
C LYS A 30 -3.64 -2.02 -7.49
N ILE A 31 -3.06 -0.83 -7.57
CA ILE A 31 -3.39 0.26 -6.64
C ILE A 31 -4.53 1.15 -7.13
N VAL A 32 -4.68 1.23 -8.45
CA VAL A 32 -5.83 1.84 -9.14
C VAL A 32 -6.80 0.75 -9.59
N SER A 33 -8.10 1.02 -9.45
CA SER A 33 -9.15 0.18 -10.03
C SER A 33 -9.27 0.39 -11.55
N ALA A 34 -10.03 -0.47 -12.24
CA ALA A 34 -10.28 -0.33 -13.68
C ALA A 34 -11.03 0.97 -14.04
N SER A 35 -11.78 1.55 -13.09
CA SER A 35 -12.47 2.83 -13.23
C SER A 35 -11.64 4.02 -12.72
N GLY A 36 -10.38 3.82 -12.32
CA GLY A 36 -9.48 4.88 -11.86
C GLY A 36 -9.57 5.22 -10.36
N GLU A 37 -10.56 4.66 -9.66
CA GLU A 37 -10.73 4.93 -8.23
C GLU A 37 -9.66 4.22 -7.36
N PRO A 38 -9.22 4.83 -6.24
CA PRO A 38 -8.38 4.18 -5.24
C PRO A 38 -9.05 2.90 -4.70
N GLY A 39 -8.43 1.75 -4.95
CA GLY A 39 -9.01 0.45 -4.61
C GLY A 39 -8.16 -0.39 -3.66
N PHE A 40 -6.98 0.09 -3.28
CA PHE A 40 -6.03 -0.66 -2.47
C PHE A 40 -6.28 -0.49 -0.98
N LYS A 41 -6.09 -1.57 -0.20
CA LYS A 41 -6.24 -1.54 1.25
C LYS A 41 -5.09 -2.21 1.99
N VAL A 42 -4.50 -1.49 2.95
CA VAL A 42 -3.67 -2.05 4.03
C VAL A 42 -4.61 -2.32 5.20
N LEU A 43 -4.89 -3.59 5.45
CA LEU A 43 -5.87 -4.01 6.43
C LEU A 43 -5.22 -4.31 7.77
N LYS A 44 -6.01 -4.29 8.83
CA LYS A 44 -5.55 -4.89 10.09
C LYS A 44 -5.34 -6.38 9.87
N VAL A 45 -4.25 -6.93 10.40
CA VAL A 45 -3.91 -8.36 10.28
C VAL A 45 -5.12 -9.24 10.60
N GLY A 46 -5.41 -10.19 9.71
CA GLY A 46 -6.49 -11.15 9.88
C GLY A 46 -7.87 -10.65 9.46
N GLN A 47 -7.98 -9.43 8.94
CA GLN A 47 -9.20 -8.94 8.32
C GLN A 47 -9.30 -9.45 6.87
N THR A 48 -10.46 -9.99 6.49
CA THR A 48 -10.70 -10.42 5.11
C THR A 48 -10.67 -9.22 4.17
N GLY A 49 -9.79 -9.28 3.17
CA GLY A 49 -9.64 -8.26 2.14
C GLY A 49 -9.97 -8.76 0.74
N GLY A 50 -10.18 -7.80 -0.17
CA GLY A 50 -10.29 -8.08 -1.61
C GLY A 50 -8.93 -8.36 -2.27
N ILE A 51 -8.94 -8.54 -3.58
CA ILE A 51 -7.74 -8.87 -4.37
C ILE A 51 -6.61 -7.84 -4.22
N ASN A 52 -6.96 -6.56 -4.04
CA ASN A 52 -6.05 -5.45 -3.84
C ASN A 52 -5.93 -5.04 -2.36
N ALA A 53 -5.91 -6.02 -1.46
CA ALA A 53 -5.62 -5.79 -0.06
C ALA A 53 -4.36 -6.53 0.40
N VAL A 54 -3.67 -5.97 1.39
CA VAL A 54 -2.53 -6.57 2.08
C VAL A 54 -2.74 -6.46 3.58
N ASP A 55 -2.13 -7.37 4.34
CA ASP A 55 -2.06 -7.27 5.77
C ASP A 55 -1.08 -6.16 6.18
N GLY A 56 -1.52 -5.30 7.09
CA GLY A 56 -0.69 -4.37 7.82
C GLY A 56 0.22 -5.08 8.82
N ILE A 57 0.95 -4.30 9.61
CA ILE A 57 1.90 -4.86 10.58
C ILE A 57 1.29 -4.86 11.97
N THR A 58 1.28 -6.03 12.62
CA THR A 58 0.81 -6.18 14.01
C THR A 58 1.59 -5.26 14.94
N GLY A 59 0.88 -4.48 15.75
CA GLY A 59 1.50 -3.52 16.68
C GLY A 59 2.00 -2.22 16.04
N ALA A 60 1.84 -2.05 14.73
CA ALA A 60 2.28 -0.87 13.98
C ALA A 60 1.14 -0.29 13.12
N THR A 61 -0.01 -0.03 13.75
CA THR A 61 -1.20 0.53 13.09
C THR A 61 -0.89 1.86 12.40
N MET A 62 -0.23 2.80 13.10
CA MET A 62 0.10 4.12 12.54
C MET A 62 0.99 4.01 11.31
N THR A 63 1.97 3.10 11.32
CA THR A 63 2.84 2.84 10.16
C THR A 63 2.03 2.27 9.00
N SER A 64 1.14 1.32 9.29
CA SER A 64 0.26 0.71 8.29
C SER A 64 -0.69 1.74 7.65
N GLU A 65 -1.25 2.66 8.44
CA GLU A 65 -2.07 3.78 7.97
C GLU A 65 -1.27 4.78 7.11
N ARG A 66 -0.01 5.04 7.47
CA ARG A 66 0.90 5.85 6.64
C ARG A 66 1.18 5.19 5.30
N VAL A 67 1.41 3.86 5.28
CA VAL A 67 1.56 3.11 4.03
C VAL A 67 0.29 3.21 3.18
N GLN A 68 -0.90 3.05 3.78
CA GLN A 68 -2.17 3.26 3.08
C GLN A 68 -2.22 4.66 2.43
N THR A 69 -1.86 5.69 3.18
CA THR A 69 -1.87 7.09 2.70
C THR A 69 -0.93 7.28 1.51
N ILE A 70 0.27 6.70 1.55
CA ILE A 70 1.22 6.74 0.43
C ILE A 70 0.62 6.10 -0.83
N ILE A 71 -0.01 4.93 -0.69
CA ILE A 71 -0.64 4.23 -1.81
C ILE A 71 -1.84 5.00 -2.37
N ASP A 72 -2.65 5.61 -1.51
CA ASP A 72 -3.80 6.42 -1.93
C ASP A 72 -3.35 7.65 -2.72
N ASN A 73 -2.29 8.33 -2.27
CA ASN A 73 -1.71 9.47 -2.99
C ASN A 73 -1.13 9.06 -4.33
N LEU A 74 -0.39 7.94 -4.39
CA LEU A 74 0.15 7.43 -5.64
C LEU A 74 -0.97 7.04 -6.63
N SER A 75 -2.05 6.44 -6.12
CA SER A 75 -3.21 6.07 -6.94
C SER A 75 -3.85 7.30 -7.59
N LYS A 76 -3.97 8.41 -6.86
CA LYS A 76 -4.50 9.68 -7.38
C LYS A 76 -3.62 10.25 -8.49
N VAL A 77 -2.30 10.35 -8.24
CA VAL A 77 -1.35 10.85 -9.24
C VAL A 77 -1.40 10.01 -10.53
N LEU A 78 -1.44 8.69 -10.40
CA LEU A 78 -1.54 7.81 -11.56
C LEU A 78 -2.87 7.95 -12.32
N ASP A 79 -3.96 8.23 -11.61
CA ASP A 79 -5.26 8.48 -12.24
C ASP A 79 -5.27 9.79 -13.03
N GLU A 80 -4.75 10.86 -12.43
CA GLU A 80 -4.63 12.18 -13.05
C GLU A 80 -3.79 12.11 -14.34
N GLU A 81 -2.60 11.51 -14.27
CA GLU A 81 -1.71 11.30 -15.42
C GLU A 81 -2.39 10.45 -16.51
N ARG A 82 -3.08 9.36 -16.13
CA ARG A 82 -3.81 8.53 -17.11
C ARG A 82 -4.87 9.36 -17.84
N ASN A 83 -5.61 10.20 -17.12
CA ASN A 83 -6.69 11.00 -17.70
C ASN A 83 -6.15 12.13 -18.61
N GLU A 84 -4.93 12.62 -18.37
CA GLU A 84 -4.27 13.58 -19.25
C GLU A 84 -3.86 12.94 -20.59
N TYR A 85 -3.28 11.74 -20.58
CA TYR A 85 -2.80 11.05 -21.80
C TYR A 85 -3.90 10.40 -22.65
N VAL A 86 -5.08 10.12 -22.07
CA VAL A 86 -6.20 9.49 -22.78
C VAL A 86 -7.14 10.54 -23.44
N ARG A 87 -6.90 11.83 -23.22
CA ARG A 87 -7.53 12.93 -23.96
C ARG A 87 -6.79 13.24 -25.26
#